data_AF-A0A2V7GKE3-F1
#
_entry.id   AF-A0A2V7GKE3-F1
#
_cell.length_a   1.000
_cell.length_b   1.000
_cell.length_c   1.000
_cell.angle_alpha   90.00
_cell.angle_beta   90.00
_cell.angle_gamma   90.00
#
_symmetry.space_group_name_H-M   'P 1'
#
loop_
_entity.id
_entity.type
_entity.pdbx_description
1 polymer ?
#
loop_
_entity_poly.entity_id
_entity_poly.type
_entity_poly.pdbx_seq_one_letter_code
_entity_poly.pdbx_strand_id
1 'polypeptide(L)' 'MEFRRITVDPRQMGGVPCLRRLRIPVATVVGMVADGMS' A
#
# COMPACT_ATOMS: atom_id res chain seq x y z
N MET A 1 -0.12 11.69 11.68
CA MET A 1 -1.13 10.64 11.42
C MET A 1 -0.38 9.39 11.03
N GLU A 2 -0.45 8.32 11.84
CA GLU A 2 0.28 7.07 11.58
C GLU A 2 -0.70 6.02 11.04
N PHE A 3 -0.37 5.45 9.87
CA PHE A 3 -1.16 4.37 9.29
C PHE A 3 -0.65 3.02 9.79
N ARG A 4 -1.35 2.44 10.79
CA ARG A 4 -0.96 1.18 11.47
C ARG A 4 -0.63 -0.01 10.55
N ARG A 5 -1.16 -0.03 9.33
CA ARG A 5 -1.00 -1.11 8.34
C ARG A 5 -0.13 -0.75 7.14
N ILE A 6 0.39 0.47 7.06
CA ILE A 6 1.19 0.94 5.92
C ILE A 6 2.63 1.13 6.35
N THR A 7 3.57 0.72 5.51
CA THR A 7 5.01 0.92 5.67
C THR A 7 5.60 1.55 4.44
N VAL A 8 6.61 2.40 4.62
CA VAL A 8 7.44 2.97 3.55
C VAL A 8 8.86 2.47 3.80
N ASP A 9 9.36 1.56 2.96
CA ASP A 9 10.73 1.04 3.01
C ASP A 9 11.39 1.30 1.65
N PRO A 10 12.44 2.15 1.58
CA PRO A 10 13.15 2.44 0.33
C PRO A 10 13.69 1.20 -0.38
N ARG A 11 13.93 0.10 0.34
CA ARG A 11 14.44 -1.16 -0.22
C ARG A 11 13.33 -2.05 -0.78
N GLN A 12 12.07 -1.66 -0.62
CA GLN A 12 10.91 -2.41 -1.10
C GLN A 12 10.16 -1.57 -2.13
N MET A 13 9.90 -2.16 -3.31
CA MET A 13 9.03 -1.58 -4.34
C MET A 13 9.37 -0.11 -4.70
N GLY A 14 10.65 0.27 -4.66
CA GLY A 14 11.10 1.64 -4.96
C GLY A 14 10.69 2.69 -3.92
N GLY A 15 10.36 2.28 -2.69
CA GLY A 15 9.99 3.19 -1.61
C GLY A 15 8.54 3.66 -1.64
N VAL A 16 7.68 3.04 -2.44
CA VAL A 16 6.25 3.37 -2.42
C VAL A 16 5.58 2.84 -1.14
N PRO A 17 4.51 3.49 -0.64
CA PRO A 17 3.75 2.99 0.50
C PRO A 17 3.16 1.61 0.21
N CYS A 18 3.50 0.63 1.04
CA CYS A 18 3.03 -0.75 0.94
C CYS A 18 2.26 -1.17 2.19
N LEU A 19 1.30 -2.09 2.02
CA LEU A 19 0.70 -2.80 3.13
C LEU A 19 1.74 -3.68 3.83
N ARG A 20 1.85 -3.50 5.15
CA ARG A 20 2.86 -4.13 5.99
C ARG A 20 2.80 -5.66 5.84
N ARG A 21 3.96 -6.28 5.59
CA ARG A 21 4.16 -7.73 5.37
C ARG A 21 3.61 -8.31 4.06
N LEU A 22 3.02 -7.50 3.17
CA LEU A 22 2.38 -8.02 1.96
C LEU A 22 3.08 -7.63 0.66
N ARG A 23 3.90 -6.56 0.66
CA ARG A 23 4.49 -5.96 -0.57
C ARG A 23 3.43 -5.56 -1.62
N ILE A 24 2.22 -5.23 -1.15
CA ILE A 24 1.13 -4.71 -1.98
C ILE A 24 1.14 -3.18 -1.86
N PRO A 25 1.38 -2.42 -2.93
CA PRO A 25 1.28 -0.96 -2.89
C PRO A 25 -0.12 -0.49 -2.51
N VAL A 26 -0.20 0.54 -1.68
CA VAL A 26 -1.48 1.13 -1.26
C VAL A 26 -2.25 1.65 -2.48
N ALA A 27 -1.56 2.22 -3.47
CA ALA A 27 -2.16 2.70 -4.71
C ALA A 27 -2.94 1.62 -5.46
N THR A 28 -2.44 0.37 -5.47
CA THR A 28 -3.13 -0.77 -6.10
C THR A 28 -4.47 -1.05 -5.44
N VAL A 29 -4.49 -1.07 -4.10
CA VAL A 29 -5.74 -1.30 -3.34
C VAL A 29 -6.72 -0.14 -3.52
N VAL A 30 -6.23 1.09 -3.51
CA VAL A 30 -7.07 2.27 -3.75
C VAL A 30 -7.68 2.23 -5.16
N GLY A 31 -6.91 1.82 -6.18
CA GLY A 31 -7.44 1.61 -7.53
C GLY A 31 -8.54 0.57 -7.57
N MET A 32 -8.32 -0.60 -6.97
CA MET A 32 -9.34 -1.66 -6.88
C MET A 32 -10.62 -1.19 -6.19
N VAL A 33 -10.49 -0.44 -5.09
CA VAL A 33 -11.66 0.14 -4.40
C VAL A 33 -12.36 1.18 -5.27
N ALA A 34 -11.61 2.01 -6.00
CA ALA A 34 -12.17 2.96 -6.96
C ALA A 34 -12.92 2.26 -8.11
N ASP A 35 -12.46 1.08 -8.52
CA ASP A 35 -13.11 0.22 -9.52
C ASP A 35 -14.34 -0.53 -8.96
N GLY A 36 -14.70 -0.31 -7.68
CA GLY A 36 -15.91 -0.85 -7.06
C GLY A 36 -15.73 -2.18 -6.32
N MET A 37 -14.49 -2.61 -6.06
CA MET A 37 -14.23 -3.80 -5.23
C MET A 37 -14.46 -3.46 -3.74
N SER A 38 -15.26 -4.28 -3.04
CA SER A 38 -15.60 -4.13 -1.61
C SER A 38 -14.88 -5.11 -0.70
#